data_AF-A0A951U5M6-F1
#
_entry.id   AF-A0A951U5M6-F1
#
_cell.length_a   1.000
_cell.length_b   1.000
_cell.length_c   1.000
_cell.angle_alpha   90.00
_cell.angle_beta   90.00
_cell.angle_gamma   90.00
#
_symmetry.space_group_name_H-M   'P 1'
#
loop_
_entity.id
_entity.type
_entity.pdbx_description
1 polymer ?
#
loop_
_entity_poly.entity_id
_entity_poly.type
_entity_poly.pdbx_seq_one_letter_code
_entity_poly.pdbx_strand_id
1 'polypeptide(L)'
;YLRNGVQEYLVWQVFEQRLDWFCLQDGAYISLSPDEAGTVCSRVFPGLWLAVSDLLLGNMQQVLAVLQQGLGSTEHQQFVKKLAGQTQLE
;
A
#
# COMPACT_ATOMS: atom_id res chain seq x y z
N TYR A 1 -1.28 1.32 -18.92
CA TYR A 1 -0.87 0.70 -17.64
C TYR A 1 -0.32 -0.71 -17.79
N LEU A 2 -0.95 -1.61 -18.58
CA LEU A 2 -0.46 -2.98 -18.84
C LEU A 2 0.94 -3.09 -19.49
N ARG A 3 1.48 -2.01 -20.07
CA ARG A 3 2.76 -1.99 -20.81
C ARG A 3 3.99 -1.64 -19.95
N ASN A 4 3.79 -1.22 -18.70
CA ASN A 4 4.86 -0.75 -17.81
C ASN A 4 5.05 -1.61 -16.54
N GLY A 5 4.38 -2.76 -16.42
CA GLY A 5 4.58 -3.67 -15.28
C GLY A 5 4.20 -3.08 -13.91
N VAL A 6 3.27 -2.12 -13.88
CA VAL A 6 2.80 -1.51 -12.63
C VAL A 6 2.05 -2.57 -11.81
N GLN A 7 2.67 -2.99 -10.69
CA GLN A 7 2.12 -4.04 -9.83
C GLN A 7 0.96 -3.54 -8.98
N GLU A 8 0.87 -2.24 -8.69
CA GLU A 8 -0.21 -1.63 -7.91
C GLU A 8 -0.52 -0.24 -8.45
N TYR A 9 -1.80 0.14 -8.49
CA TYR A 9 -2.22 1.51 -8.78
C TYR A 9 -3.34 1.95 -7.85
N LEU A 10 -3.34 3.24 -7.52
CA LEU A 10 -4.34 3.85 -6.67
C LEU A 10 -5.17 4.82 -7.51
N VAL A 11 -6.49 4.77 -7.33
CA VAL A 11 -7.44 5.70 -7.91
C VAL A 11 -8.00 6.54 -6.79
N TRP A 12 -7.67 7.82 -6.80
CA TRP A 12 -8.21 8.79 -5.84
C TRP A 12 -9.33 9.59 -6.49
N GLN A 13 -10.56 9.34 -6.05
CA GLN A 13 -11.73 10.13 -6.43
C GLN A 13 -12.01 11.18 -5.35
N VAL A 14 -11.42 12.37 -5.50
CA VAL A 14 -11.57 13.48 -4.55
C VAL A 14 -13.03 13.88 -4.37
N PHE A 15 -13.83 13.88 -5.45
CA PHE A 15 -15.24 14.25 -5.42
C PHE A 15 -16.14 13.22 -4.73
N GLU A 16 -15.87 11.93 -4.90
CA GLU A 16 -16.66 10.86 -4.29
C GLU A 16 -16.15 10.47 -2.90
N GLN A 17 -15.09 11.12 -2.42
CA GLN A 17 -14.37 10.75 -1.20
C GLN A 17 -14.08 9.25 -1.18
N ARG A 18 -13.50 8.75 -2.26
CA ARG A 18 -13.22 7.33 -2.44
C ARG A 18 -11.78 7.13 -2.89
N LEU A 19 -11.12 6.15 -2.28
CA LEU A 19 -9.84 5.64 -2.72
C LEU A 19 -10.01 4.17 -3.05
N ASP A 20 -9.82 3.83 -4.33
CA ASP A 20 -9.80 2.45 -4.79
C ASP A 20 -8.36 2.09 -5.12
N TRP A 21 -7.81 1.15 -4.37
CA TRP A 21 -6.47 0.63 -4.60
C TRP A 21 -6.59 -0.72 -5.31
N PHE A 22 -5.90 -0.87 -6.43
CA PHE A 22 -5.84 -2.11 -7.19
C PHE A 22 -4.43 -2.69 -7.19
N CYS A 23 -4.32 -3.98 -6.94
CA CYS A 23 -3.08 -4.74 -7.06
C CYS A 23 -3.19 -5.77 -8.16
N LEU A 24 -2.13 -5.92 -8.95
CA LEU A 24 -2.01 -6.96 -9.96
C LEU A 24 -1.53 -8.25 -9.26
N GLN A 25 -2.41 -9.23 -9.17
CA GLN A 25 -2.11 -10.55 -8.62
C GLN A 25 -2.48 -11.62 -9.65
N ASP A 26 -1.53 -12.50 -9.98
CA ASP A 26 -1.73 -13.60 -10.94
C ASP A 26 -2.31 -13.15 -12.31
N GLY A 27 -1.98 -11.92 -12.74
CA GLY A 27 -2.47 -11.34 -13.99
C GLY A 27 -3.88 -10.73 -13.92
N ALA A 28 -4.51 -10.71 -12.74
CA ALA A 28 -5.78 -10.06 -12.48
C ALA A 28 -5.61 -8.86 -11.55
N TYR A 29 -6.34 -7.77 -11.80
CA TYR A 29 -6.39 -6.64 -10.87
C TYR A 29 -7.43 -6.90 -9.78
N ILE A 30 -6.97 -6.96 -8.54
CA ILE A 30 -7.81 -7.15 -7.36
C ILE A 30 -7.90 -5.82 -6.62
N SER A 31 -9.12 -5.42 -6.29
CA SER A 31 -9.34 -4.24 -5.44
C SER A 31 -9.02 -4.57 -3.99
N LEU A 32 -8.20 -3.74 -3.36
CA LEU A 32 -7.90 -3.78 -1.94
C LEU A 32 -8.91 -2.90 -1.21
N SER A 33 -9.71 -3.53 -0.36
CA SER A 33 -10.62 -2.82 0.53
C SER A 33 -9.89 -2.41 1.81
N PRO A 34 -10.20 -1.23 2.37
CA PRO A 34 -9.70 -0.84 3.68
C PRO A 34 -10.19 -1.80 4.76
N ASP A 35 -9.41 -1.93 5.82
CA ASP A 35 -9.80 -2.69 7.01
C ASP A 35 -10.85 -1.91 7.86
N GLU A 36 -11.23 -2.48 9.01
CA GLU A 36 -12.19 -1.85 9.93
C GLU A 36 -11.72 -0.49 10.46
N ALA A 37 -10.40 -0.26 10.55
CA ALA A 37 -9.80 1.03 10.89
C ALA A 37 -9.73 2.00 9.70
N GLY A 38 -10.21 1.62 8.51
CA GLY A 38 -10.16 2.46 7.32
C GLY A 38 -8.78 2.51 6.65
N THR A 39 -7.89 1.55 6.93
CA THR A 39 -6.53 1.50 6.39
C THR A 39 -6.43 0.46 5.27
N VAL A 40 -5.85 0.83 4.13
CA VAL A 40 -5.46 -0.11 3.09
C VAL A 40 -3.98 -0.45 3.21
N CYS A 41 -3.68 -1.75 3.12
CA CYS A 41 -2.31 -2.27 3.12
C CYS A 41 -1.91 -2.73 1.71
N SER A 42 -0.77 -2.25 1.22
CA SER A 42 -0.16 -2.76 -0.03
C SER A 42 0.21 -4.24 0.11
N ARG A 43 0.03 -5.00 -0.98
CA ARG A 43 0.46 -6.41 -1.05
C ARG A 43 1.88 -6.54 -1.59
N VAL A 44 2.32 -5.59 -2.42
CA VAL A 44 3.67 -5.62 -3.02
C VAL A 44 4.70 -5.07 -2.05
N PHE A 45 4.32 -4.04 -1.28
CA PHE A 45 5.15 -3.39 -0.28
C PHE A 45 4.55 -3.63 1.11
N PRO A 46 4.83 -4.78 1.74
CA PRO A 46 4.39 -5.04 3.10
C PRO A 46 4.94 -3.95 4.04
N GLY A 47 4.01 -3.34 4.78
CA GLY A 47 4.27 -2.17 5.64
C GLY A 47 3.91 -0.82 5.02
N LEU A 48 3.58 -0.75 3.73
CA LEU A 48 2.99 0.45 3.13
C LEU A 48 1.49 0.45 3.44
N TRP A 49 1.12 1.20 4.47
CA TRP A 49 -0.25 1.35 4.94
C TRP A 49 -0.73 2.77 4.69
N LEU A 50 -1.95 2.92 4.16
CA LEU A 50 -2.58 4.22 3.92
C LEU A 50 -3.96 4.27 4.59
N ALA A 51 -4.14 5.20 5.51
CA ALA A 51 -5.44 5.50 6.10
C ALA A 51 -6.31 6.23 5.08
N VAL A 52 -7.27 5.52 4.49
CA VAL A 52 -8.16 6.05 3.44
C VAL A 52 -8.99 7.20 3.99
N SER A 53 -9.60 7.03 5.15
CA SER A 53 -10.42 8.06 5.80
C SER A 53 -9.64 9.36 6.00
N ASP A 54 -8.44 9.28 6.57
CA ASP A 54 -7.60 10.45 6.81
C ASP A 54 -7.06 11.06 5.52
N LEU A 55 -6.72 10.25 4.52
CA LEU A 55 -6.26 10.74 3.22
C LEU A 55 -7.36 11.52 2.50
N LEU A 56 -8.61 11.05 2.59
CA LEU A 56 -9.78 11.75 2.06
C LEU A 56 -10.10 13.04 2.82
N LEU A 57 -9.87 13.05 4.14
CA LEU A 57 -10.02 14.24 4.99
C LEU A 57 -8.84 15.23 4.84
N GLY A 58 -7.77 14.85 4.14
CA GLY A 58 -6.55 15.66 4.01
C GLY A 58 -5.64 15.62 5.25
N ASN A 59 -5.87 14.70 6.18
CA ASN A 59 -5.11 14.51 7.42
C ASN A 59 -3.80 13.76 7.16
N MET A 60 -2.86 14.41 6.47
CA MET A 60 -1.56 13.79 6.13
C MET A 60 -0.75 13.34 7.36
N GLN A 61 -0.96 13.97 8.52
CA GLN A 61 -0.33 13.57 9.79
C GLN A 61 -0.72 12.14 10.21
N GLN A 62 -2.01 11.81 10.12
CA GLN A 62 -2.49 10.46 10.46
C GLN A 62 -2.08 9.43 9.42
N VAL A 63 -2.13 9.80 8.13
CA VAL A 63 -1.62 8.95 7.05
C VAL A 63 -0.16 8.57 7.29
N LEU A 64 0.68 9.55 7.66
CA LEU A 64 2.09 9.32 8.00
C LEU A 64 2.28 8.51 9.29
N ALA A 65 1.40 8.68 10.28
CA ALA A 65 1.44 7.88 11.52
C ALA A 65 1.16 6.41 11.24
N VAL A 66 0.10 6.12 10.46
CA VAL A 66 -0.27 4.76 10.04
C VAL A 66 0.82 4.14 9.16
N LEU A 67 1.41 4.92 8.25
CA LEU A 67 2.55 4.47 7.46
C LEU A 67 3.73 4.07 8.34
N GLN A 68 4.06 4.86 9.36
CA GLN A 68 5.14 4.54 10.30
C GLN A 68 4.85 3.26 11.10
N GLN A 69 3.58 3.01 11.46
CA GLN A 69 3.19 1.76 12.11
C GLN A 69 3.39 0.56 11.19
N GLY A 70 3.01 0.68 9.91
CA GLY A 70 3.24 -0.37 8.90
C GLY A 70 4.71 -0.65 8.67
N LEU A 71 5.54 0.38 8.55
CA LEU A 71 7.00 0.24 8.43
C LEU A 71 7.65 -0.37 9.69
N GLY A 72 7.08 -0.12 10.86
CA GLY A 72 7.50 -0.74 12.12
C GLY A 72 7.06 -2.19 12.28
N SER A 73 6.18 -2.70 11.41
CA SER A 73 5.61 -4.04 11.55
C SER A 73 6.58 -5.13 11.12
N THR A 74 6.39 -6.33 11.69
CA THR A 74 7.27 -7.48 11.44
C THR A 74 7.26 -7.89 9.97
N GLU A 75 6.14 -7.76 9.25
CA GLU A 75 6.11 -8.02 7.80
C GLU A 75 7.08 -7.12 7.02
N HIS A 76 7.17 -5.83 7.37
CA HIS A 76 8.10 -4.91 6.71
C HIS A 76 9.55 -5.29 7.00
N GLN A 77 9.86 -5.62 8.26
CA GLN A 77 11.20 -6.07 8.64
C GLN A 77 11.61 -7.36 7.91
N GLN A 78 10.68 -8.31 7.74
CA GLN A 78 10.91 -9.52 6.96
C GLN A 78 11.14 -9.21 5.48
N PHE A 79 10.38 -8.26 4.91
CA PHE A 79 10.56 -7.82 3.54
C PHE A 79 11.89 -7.13 3.30
N VAL A 80 12.30 -6.20 4.17
CA VAL A 80 13.62 -5.55 4.11
C VAL A 80 14.73 -6.58 4.24
N LYS A 81 14.61 -7.57 5.14
CA LYS A 81 15.57 -8.68 5.23
C LYS A 81 15.64 -9.51 3.95
N LYS A 82 14.49 -9.80 3.32
CA LYS A 82 14.42 -10.53 2.05
C LYS A 82 15.10 -9.73 0.92
N LEU A 83 14.88 -8.41 0.86
CA LEU A 83 15.49 -7.52 -0.13
C LEU A 83 17.01 -7.41 0.08
N ALA A 84 17.46 -7.20 1.32
CA ALA A 84 18.87 -7.13 1.67
C ALA A 84 19.61 -8.45 1.39
N GLY A 85 18.93 -9.59 1.54
CA GLY A 85 19.45 -10.90 1.14
C GLY A 85 19.54 -11.12 -0.37
N GLN A 86 18.80 -10.36 -1.18
CA GLN A 86 18.86 -10.42 -2.65
C GLN A 86 19.96 -9.55 -3.26
N THR A 87 20.54 -8.60 -2.51
CA THR A 87 21.63 -7.73 -2.99
C THR A 87 23.00 -8.42 -3.03
N GLN A 88 23.13 -9.71 -2.67
CA GLN A 88 24.42 -10.43 -2.68
C GLN A 88 24.58 -11.48 -3.80
N LEU A 89 23.78 -11.39 -4.87
CA LEU A 89 24.02 -12.18 -6.09
C LEU A 89 24.20 -11.26 -7.30
N GLU A 90 25.33 -10.54 -7.33
CA GLU A 90 25.99 -10.06 -8.56
C GLU A 90 27.50 -10.26 -8.45
#